data_AF-A0AAP2RDH3-F1
#
_entry.id   AF-A0AAP2RDH3-F1
#
_cell.length_a   1.000
_cell.length_b   1.000
_cell.length_c   1.000
_cell.angle_alpha   90.00
_cell.angle_beta   90.00
_cell.angle_gamma   90.00
#
_symmetry.space_group_name_H-M   'P 1'
#
loop_
_entity.id
_entity.type
_entity.pdbx_description
1 polymer ?
#
loop_
_entity_poly.entity_id
_entity_poly.type
_entity_poly.pdbx_seq_one_letter_code
_entity_poly.pdbx_strand_id
1 'polypeptide(L)' 'MKDIKAILKDMVKQRRVQVVTLILSSSGIIGWLMGYQLAAVIAALGIILFAISTIRWIDDEEELEKIIEK' A
#
# COMPACT_ATOMS: atom_id res chain seq x y z
N MET A 1 1.71 -3.18 -24.99
CA MET A 1 1.04 -2.03 -24.34
C MET A 1 0.20 -2.62 -23.22
N LYS A 2 0.38 -2.17 -21.97
CA LYS A 2 -0.55 -2.58 -20.90
C LYS A 2 -1.91 -1.99 -21.24
N ASP A 3 -2.95 -2.82 -21.19
CA ASP A 3 -4.32 -2.33 -21.36
C ASP A 3 -4.72 -1.51 -20.13
N ILE A 4 -5.51 -0.45 -20.34
CA ILE A 4 -6.09 0.39 -19.27
C ILE A 4 -6.75 -0.47 -18.18
N LYS A 5 -7.44 -1.55 -18.58
CA LYS A 5 -8.08 -2.50 -17.65
C LYS A 5 -7.08 -3.23 -16.75
N ALA A 6 -5.87 -3.51 -17.24
CA ALA A 6 -4.82 -4.15 -16.46
C ALA A 6 -4.27 -3.20 -15.39
N ILE A 7 -3.99 -1.94 -15.76
CA ILE A 7 -3.50 -0.90 -14.83
C ILE A 7 -4.55 -0.65 -13.73
N LEU A 8 -5.82 -0.47 -14.09
CA LEU A 8 -6.90 -0.30 -13.09
C LEU A 8 -7.03 -1.49 -12.14
N LYS A 9 -6.86 -2.71 -12.65
CA LYS A 9 -6.89 -3.93 -11.81
C LYS A 9 -5.72 -3.95 -10.83
N ASP A 10 -4.53 -3.54 -11.28
CA ASP A 10 -3.35 -3.44 -10.43
C ASP A 10 -3.51 -2.35 -9.36
N MET A 11 -4.02 -1.17 -9.72
CA MET A 11 -4.36 -0.10 -8.77
C MET A 11 -5.34 -0.58 -7.68
N VAL A 12 -6.38 -1.35 -8.04
CA VAL A 12 -7.32 -1.94 -7.05
C VAL A 12 -6.61 -2.94 -6.14
N LYS A 13 -5.71 -3.77 -6.68
CA LYS A 13 -4.91 -4.70 -5.88
C LYS A 13 -4.01 -3.96 -4.90
N GLN A 14 -3.38 -2.87 -5.34
CA GLN A 14 -2.57 -2.03 -4.47
C GLN A 14 -3.39 -1.37 -3.35
N ARG A 15 -4.61 -0.91 -3.65
CA ARG A 15 -5.53 -0.39 -2.62
C ARG A 15 -5.82 -1.43 -1.53
N ARG A 16 -6.00 -2.71 -1.91
CA ARG A 16 -6.17 -3.80 -0.94
C ARG A 16 -4.92 -4.01 -0.09
N VAL A 17 -3.74 -3.96 -0.70
CA VAL A 17 -2.47 -4.07 0.03
C VAL A 17 -2.33 -2.93 1.04
N GLN A 18 -2.62 -1.68 0.65
CA GLN A 18 -2.62 -0.52 1.55
C GLN A 18 -3.57 -0.71 2.74
N VAL A 19 -4.79 -1.22 2.52
CA VAL A 19 -5.73 -1.47 3.62
C VAL A 19 -5.20 -2.53 4.59
N VAL A 20 -4.66 -3.63 4.06
CA VAL A 20 -4.10 -4.72 4.89
C VAL A 20 -2.89 -4.23 5.68
N THR A 21 -1.98 -3.49 5.05
CA THR A 21 -0.78 -2.99 5.72
C THR A 21 -1.12 -1.92 6.75
N LEU A 22 -2.12 -1.07 6.50
CA LEU A 22 -2.63 -0.11 7.49
C LEU A 22 -3.20 -0.81 8.74
N ILE A 23 -3.97 -1.89 8.56
CA ILE A 23 -4.49 -2.70 9.67
C ILE A 23 -3.33 -3.34 10.45
N LEU A 24 -2.35 -3.90 9.74
CA LEU A 24 -1.17 -4.52 10.35
C LEU A 24 -0.35 -3.51 11.15
N SER A 25 -0.11 -2.32 10.58
CA SER A 25 0.57 -1.21 11.25
C SER A 25 -0.16 -0.78 12.50
N SER A 26 -1.48 -0.57 12.40
CA SER A 26 -2.30 -0.13 13.53
C SER A 26 -2.28 -1.16 14.66
N SER A 27 -2.39 -2.45 14.32
CA SER A 27 -2.31 -3.56 15.28
C SER A 27 -0.94 -3.64 15.95
N GLY A 28 0.15 -3.43 15.18
CA GLY A 28 1.51 -3.37 15.71
C GLY A 28 1.71 -2.20 16.68
N ILE A 29 1.18 -1.02 16.35
CA ILE A 29 1.24 0.17 17.23
C ILE A 29 0.48 -0.10 18.53
N ILE A 30 -0.72 -0.66 18.45
CA ILE A 30 -1.53 -1.02 19.62
C ILE A 30 -0.77 -2.03 20.49
N GLY A 31 -0.22 -3.09 19.90
CA GLY A 31 0.57 -4.08 20.62
C GLY A 31 1.81 -3.47 21.30
N TRP A 32 2.46 -2.52 20.64
CA TRP A 32 3.61 -1.81 21.22
C TRP A 32 3.21 -0.97 22.44
N LEU A 33 2.08 -0.25 22.35
CA LEU A 33 1.52 0.52 23.48
C LEU A 33 1.13 -0.38 24.67
N MET A 34 0.78 -1.64 24.43
CA MET A 34 0.51 -2.64 25.47
C MET A 34 1.79 -3.27 26.06
N GLY A 35 2.97 -2.86 25.61
CA GLY A 35 4.27 -3.33 26.12
C GLY A 35 4.89 -4.48 25.34
N TYR A 36 4.27 -4.95 24.24
CA TYR A 36 4.85 -5.98 23.38
C TYR A 36 5.90 -5.36 22.44
N GLN A 37 7.17 -5.41 22.82
CA GLN A 37 8.28 -4.81 22.06
C GLN A 37 8.39 -5.32 20.61
N LEU A 38 8.08 -6.60 20.36
CA LEU A 38 8.08 -7.17 19.01
C LEU A 38 6.98 -6.57 18.10
N ALA A 39 5.92 -6.01 18.68
CA ALA A 39 4.84 -5.38 17.92
C ALA A 39 5.31 -4.07 17.25
N ALA A 40 6.34 -3.41 17.78
CA ALA A 40 6.95 -2.24 17.14
C ALA A 40 7.59 -2.60 15.78
N VAL A 41 8.20 -3.80 15.68
CA VAL A 41 8.78 -4.29 14.42
C VAL A 41 7.68 -4.56 13.40
N ILE A 42 6.57 -5.17 13.83
CA ILE A 42 5.40 -5.41 12.97
C ILE A 42 4.81 -4.08 12.48
N ALA A 43 4.69 -3.09 13.36
CA ALA A 43 4.23 -1.75 13.01
C ALA A 43 5.10 -1.12 11.91
N ALA A 44 6.43 -1.13 12.11
CA ALA A 44 7.38 -0.57 11.17
C ALA A 44 7.32 -1.26 9.80
N LEU A 45 7.28 -2.59 9.77
CA LEU A 45 7.14 -3.35 8.52
C LEU A 45 5.83 -3.02 7.79
N GLY A 46 4.73 -2.92 8.52
CA GLY A 46 3.45 -2.50 7.94
C GLY A 46 3.53 -1.11 7.32
N ILE A 47 4.17 -0.15 8.00
CA ILE A 47 4.30 1.24 7.52
C ILE A 47 5.15 1.29 6.24
N ILE A 48 6.25 0.56 6.21
CA ILE A 48 7.12 0.47 5.02
C ILE A 48 6.34 -0.12 3.84
N LEU A 49 5.62 -1.22 4.04
CA LEU A 49 4.82 -1.84 2.99
C LEU A 49 3.68 -0.94 2.51
N PHE A 50 3.04 -0.20 3.43
CA PHE A 50 2.07 0.82 3.09
C PHE A 50 2.67 1.92 2.20
N ALA A 51 3.84 2.45 2.57
CA ALA A 51 4.54 3.48 1.79
C ALA A 51 4.90 2.98 0.38
N ILE A 52 5.48 1.78 0.26
CA ILE A 52 5.81 1.18 -1.04
C ILE A 52 4.56 0.99 -1.90
N SER A 53 3.47 0.47 -1.30
CA SER A 53 2.21 0.30 -2.02
C SER A 53 1.52 1.61 -2.36
N THR A 54 1.88 2.72 -1.72
CA THR A 54 1.37 4.06 -2.04
C THR A 54 2.13 4.63 -3.23
N ILE A 55 3.46 4.55 -3.22
CA ILE A 55 4.31 5.01 -4.32
C ILE A 55 3.92 4.30 -5.63
N ARG A 56 3.82 2.97 -5.60
CA ARG A 56 3.41 2.20 -6.78
C ARG A 56 2.02 2.55 -7.30
N TRP A 57 1.13 3.07 -6.45
CA TRP A 57 -0.24 3.38 -6.84
C TRP A 57 -0.26 4.72 -7.58
N ILE A 58 0.56 5.66 -7.13
CA ILE A 58 0.82 6.94 -7.79
C ILE A 58 1.50 6.71 -9.13
N ASP A 59 2.50 5.81 -9.21
CA ASP A 59 3.17 5.47 -10.47
C ASP A 59 2.18 4.87 -11.50
N ASP A 60 1.27 3.98 -11.06
CA ASP A 60 0.22 3.39 -11.91
C ASP A 60 -0.81 4.45 -12.35
N GLU A 61 -1.14 5.42 -11.49
CA GLU A 61 -2.01 6.56 -11.81
C GLU A 61 -1.39 7.46 -12.89
N GLU A 62 -0.10 7.78 -12.77
CA GLU A 62 0.64 8.57 -13.76
C GLU A 62 0.76 7.83 -15.11
N GLU A 63 0.93 6.49 -15.09
CA GLU A 63 0.91 5.67 -16.31
C GLU A 63 -0.48 5.71 -16.99
N LEU A 64 -1.55 5.69 -16.19
CA LEU A 64 -2.93 5.76 -16.68
C LEU A 64 -3.25 7.11 -17.32
N GLU A 65 -2.88 8.22 -16.67
CA GLU A 65 -3.08 9.59 -17.20
C GLU A 65 -2.42 9.78 -18.57
N LYS A 66 -1.17 9.31 -18.72
CA LYS A 66 -0.43 9.36 -20.00
C LYS A 66 -1.10 8.60 -21.14
N ILE A 67 -1.90 7.57 -20.84
CA ILE A 67 -2.63 6.79 -21.84
C ILE A 67 -3.95 7.50 -22.21
N ILE A 68 -4.61 8.16 -21.25
CA ILE A 68 -5.88 8.86 -21.47
C ILE A 68 -5.68 10.18 -22.23
N GLU A 69 -4.57 10.88 -22.01
CA GLU A 69 -4.24 12.14 -22.71
C GLU A 69 -3.75 11.95 -24.15
N LYS A 70 -3.51 10.71 -24.58
CA LYS A 70 -3.02 10.35 -25.92
C LYS A 70 -4.13 9.93 -26.86
#